data_AF-A0A954S1D0-F1
#
_entry.id   AF-A0A954S1D0-F1
#
_cell.length_a   1.000
_cell.length_b   1.000
_cell.length_c   1.000
_cell.angle_alpha   90.00
_cell.angle_beta   90.00
_cell.angle_gamma   90.00
#
_symmetry.space_group_name_H-M   'P 1'
#
loop_
_entity.id
_entity.type
_entity.pdbx_description
1 polymer ?
#
loop_
_entity_poly.entity_id
_entity_poly.type
_entity_poly.pdbx_seq_one_letter_code
_entity_poly.pdbx_strand_id
1 'polypeptide(L)'
;MERIDAELPALFSYPVKQRNQIIDALFYDVNALTDEEQEKISPFSDREGMIIVVPPRNSDGEWRHYENANRFAIEEGDSIQALALAGVGSSVLGTAALARNIADHYGFDVAGIVSGYGVADVMSEALGGWFFYGTTDQFWREAESLARNLTSAWEQTLAYLSGSESKISEKSFEKDQREPRTSDIHTLYEVLASCKNLRLIVGHSKGNLLTSHALRQFAYQRGNADHRYFEDLTIITLGAVVGLHDRFQRKYQFLGGLDLLGKLNSQLELPHQSIIGAGHHLNPSIPMHLSVQEVLATVQLADA
;
A
#
# COMPACT_ATOMS: atom_id res chain seq x y z
N MET A 1 -20.61 20.50 1.11
CA MET A 1 -21.24 19.24 0.64
C MET A 1 -21.61 19.34 -0.84
N GLU A 2 -22.28 20.41 -1.29
CA GLU A 2 -22.67 20.60 -2.72
C GLU A 2 -21.51 20.66 -3.75
N ARG A 3 -20.27 20.95 -3.35
CA ARG A 3 -19.12 20.99 -4.28
C ARG A 3 -18.51 19.62 -4.58
N ILE A 4 -18.69 18.64 -3.68
CA ILE A 4 -18.10 17.30 -3.81
C ILE A 4 -18.97 16.43 -4.74
N ASP A 5 -20.29 16.61 -4.71
CA ASP A 5 -21.24 15.86 -5.54
C ASP A 5 -21.16 16.21 -7.04
N ALA A 6 -20.58 17.36 -7.40
CA ALA A 6 -20.42 17.79 -8.80
C ALA A 6 -19.11 17.32 -9.46
N GLU A 7 -18.08 16.98 -8.68
CA GLU A 7 -16.74 16.65 -9.21
C GLU A 7 -16.51 15.15 -9.43
N LEU A 8 -17.21 14.28 -8.68
CA LEU A 8 -17.15 12.83 -8.87
C LEU A 8 -17.52 12.39 -10.31
N PRO A 9 -18.64 12.87 -10.91
CA PRO A 9 -18.98 12.58 -12.31
C PRO A 9 -18.01 13.14 -13.36
N ALA A 10 -17.25 14.18 -13.03
CA ALA A 10 -16.24 14.75 -13.93
C ALA A 10 -14.96 13.90 -13.97
N LEU A 11 -14.67 13.16 -12.89
CA LEU A 11 -13.48 12.32 -12.75
C LEU A 11 -13.39 11.26 -13.87
N PHE A 12 -14.54 10.75 -14.34
CA PHE A 12 -14.64 9.73 -15.39
C PHE A 12 -14.25 10.22 -16.79
N SER A 13 -14.24 11.54 -17.00
CA SER A 13 -13.84 12.15 -18.28
C SER A 13 -12.32 12.24 -18.44
N TYR A 14 -11.57 12.07 -17.34
CA TYR A 14 -10.11 12.17 -17.34
C TYR A 14 -9.45 10.82 -17.66
N PRO A 15 -8.30 10.82 -18.36
CA PRO A 15 -7.46 9.64 -18.53
C PRO A 15 -7.11 8.94 -17.21
N VAL A 16 -6.96 7.61 -17.23
CA VAL A 16 -6.68 6.75 -16.06
C VAL A 16 -5.61 7.35 -15.13
N LYS A 17 -4.48 7.78 -15.71
CA LYS A 17 -3.36 8.38 -14.97
C LYS A 17 -3.77 9.63 -14.17
N GLN A 18 -4.56 10.52 -14.77
CA GLN A 18 -5.01 11.74 -14.08
C GLN A 18 -5.99 11.40 -12.94
N ARG A 19 -6.82 10.37 -13.11
CA ARG A 19 -7.70 9.90 -12.03
C ARG A 19 -6.90 9.34 -10.86
N ASN A 20 -5.88 8.53 -11.15
CA ASN A 20 -5.00 7.98 -10.11
C ASN A 20 -4.27 9.11 -9.36
N GLN A 21 -3.79 10.15 -10.05
CA GLN A 21 -3.18 11.30 -9.41
C GLN A 21 -4.15 12.06 -8.49
N ILE A 22 -5.42 12.21 -8.88
CA ILE A 22 -6.44 12.82 -8.01
C ILE A 22 -6.72 11.94 -6.80
N ILE A 23 -6.84 10.62 -6.99
CA ILE A 23 -7.03 9.67 -5.88
C ILE A 23 -5.82 9.71 -4.93
N ASP A 24 -4.61 9.74 -5.47
CA ASP A 24 -3.39 9.85 -4.67
C ASP A 24 -3.36 11.14 -3.86
N ALA A 25 -3.75 12.27 -4.46
CA ALA A 25 -3.86 13.54 -3.75
C ALA A 25 -4.96 13.54 -2.68
N LEU A 26 -5.95 12.64 -2.73
CA LEU A 26 -6.93 12.50 -1.65
C LEU A 26 -6.38 11.66 -0.49
N PHE A 27 -5.57 10.63 -0.77
CA PHE A 27 -5.10 9.69 0.24
C PHE A 27 -3.69 9.96 0.78
N TYR A 28 -2.82 10.62 0.03
CA TYR A 28 -1.40 10.77 0.36
C TYR A 28 -0.95 12.22 0.32
N ASP A 29 0.12 12.50 1.05
CA ASP A 29 0.81 13.79 1.06
C ASP A 29 1.62 13.99 -0.22
N VAL A 30 0.95 14.11 -1.37
CA VAL A 30 1.62 14.34 -2.66
C VAL A 30 2.39 15.66 -2.68
N ASN A 31 2.01 16.61 -1.83
CA ASN A 31 2.71 17.88 -1.62
C ASN A 31 4.04 17.70 -0.86
N ALA A 32 4.33 16.50 -0.35
CA ALA A 32 5.64 16.18 0.16
C ALA A 32 6.71 16.11 -0.94
N LEU A 33 6.28 15.99 -2.19
CA LEU A 33 7.10 15.95 -3.38
C LEU A 33 7.07 17.31 -4.05
N THR A 34 8.23 17.85 -4.39
CA THR A 34 8.34 19.10 -5.17
C THR A 34 7.77 18.92 -6.57
N ASP A 35 7.38 20.02 -7.23
CA ASP A 35 6.86 19.97 -8.61
C ASP A 35 7.85 19.29 -9.58
N GLU A 36 9.16 19.55 -9.42
CA GLU A 36 10.22 18.91 -10.22
C GLU A 36 10.27 17.38 -9.99
N GLU A 37 10.09 16.92 -8.75
CA GLU A 37 10.05 15.48 -8.45
C GLU A 37 8.79 14.82 -9.00
N GLN A 38 7.63 15.48 -8.91
CA GLN A 38 6.39 14.99 -9.50
C GLN A 38 6.49 14.90 -11.02
N GLU A 39 7.14 15.88 -11.67
CA GLU A 39 7.44 15.84 -13.09
C GLU A 39 8.38 14.68 -13.45
N LYS A 40 9.40 14.38 -12.63
CA LYS A 40 10.29 13.22 -12.82
C LYS A 40 9.56 11.88 -12.65
N ILE A 41 8.52 11.83 -11.82
CA ILE A 41 7.70 10.63 -11.60
C ILE A 41 6.74 10.41 -12.77
N SER A 42 6.22 11.48 -13.38
CA SER A 42 5.24 11.42 -14.46
C SER A 42 5.67 10.55 -15.68
N PRO A 43 6.93 10.51 -16.12
CA PRO A 43 7.41 9.58 -17.15
C PRO A 43 7.19 8.10 -16.82
N PHE A 44 7.14 7.73 -15.54
CA PHE A 44 6.95 6.35 -15.14
C PHE A 44 5.49 5.94 -15.39
N SER A 45 5.31 4.81 -16.05
CA SER A 45 4.01 4.14 -16.10
C SER A 45 3.73 3.49 -14.76
N ASP A 46 2.49 3.58 -14.27
CA ASP A 46 1.97 2.86 -13.09
C ASP A 46 2.02 1.34 -13.29
N ARG A 47 3.23 0.77 -13.28
CA ARG A 47 3.49 -0.65 -13.42
C ARG A 47 3.50 -1.28 -12.04
N GLU A 48 2.65 -2.28 -11.87
CA GLU A 48 2.68 -3.17 -10.71
C GLU A 48 4.07 -3.78 -10.51
N GLY A 49 4.49 -3.90 -9.26
CA GLY A 49 5.77 -4.51 -8.90
C GLY A 49 6.98 -3.65 -9.22
N MET A 50 6.79 -2.45 -9.78
CA MET A 50 7.87 -1.47 -9.90
C MET A 50 8.29 -0.98 -8.53
N ILE A 51 9.59 -0.76 -8.34
CA ILE A 51 10.16 -0.24 -7.10
C ILE A 51 10.74 1.15 -7.36
N ILE A 52 10.37 2.12 -6.55
CA ILE A 52 10.93 3.47 -6.57
C ILE A 52 11.65 3.74 -5.25
N VAL A 53 12.92 4.15 -5.30
CA VAL A 53 13.69 4.52 -4.13
C VAL A 53 13.65 6.03 -3.97
N VAL A 54 13.15 6.45 -2.82
CA VAL A 54 12.90 7.84 -2.46
C VAL A 54 13.87 8.22 -1.35
N PRO A 55 14.84 9.11 -1.62
CA PRO A 55 15.75 9.63 -0.59
C PRO A 55 15.00 10.60 0.35
N PRO A 56 15.54 11.06 1.49
CA PRO A 56 14.97 12.15 2.30
C PRO A 56 15.08 13.53 1.61
N ARG A 57 14.20 14.49 1.93
CA ARG A 57 14.05 15.75 1.15
C ARG A 57 15.29 16.64 1.20
N ASN A 58 15.97 16.60 2.34
CA ASN A 58 17.16 17.41 2.60
C ASN A 58 18.45 16.60 2.44
N SER A 59 18.45 15.60 1.56
CA SER A 59 19.63 14.79 1.24
C SER A 59 20.07 15.02 -0.20
N ASP A 60 21.34 14.75 -0.49
CA ASP A 60 21.89 14.76 -1.85
C ASP A 60 21.56 13.47 -2.64
N GLY A 61 20.66 12.63 -2.11
CA GLY A 61 20.27 11.36 -2.73
C GLY A 61 19.46 11.59 -4.00
N GLU A 62 19.67 10.73 -5.00
CA GLU A 62 18.89 10.73 -6.23
C GLU A 62 17.72 9.75 -6.16
N TRP A 63 16.64 10.07 -6.85
CA TRP A 63 15.53 9.14 -7.08
C TRP A 63 15.97 8.01 -7.99
N ARG A 64 15.69 6.77 -7.59
CA ARG A 64 16.06 5.57 -8.36
C ARG A 64 14.85 4.72 -8.63
N HIS A 65 14.82 4.02 -9.76
CA HIS A 65 13.68 3.21 -10.16
C HIS A 65 14.14 1.86 -10.70
N TYR A 66 13.34 0.85 -10.43
CA TYR A 66 13.64 -0.53 -10.76
C TYR A 66 12.39 -1.22 -11.31
N GLU A 67 12.52 -1.83 -12.47
CA GLU A 67 11.41 -2.54 -13.12
C GLU A 67 11.06 -3.87 -12.44
N ASN A 68 11.98 -4.44 -11.64
CA ASN A 68 11.79 -5.69 -10.93
C ASN A 68 12.64 -5.77 -9.65
N ALA A 69 12.30 -6.70 -8.76
CA ALA A 69 12.99 -6.89 -7.49
C ALA A 69 14.42 -7.44 -7.63
N ASN A 70 14.72 -8.19 -8.70
CA ASN A 70 16.07 -8.73 -8.91
C ASN A 70 17.10 -7.61 -9.09
N ARG A 71 16.82 -6.68 -10.02
CA ARG A 71 17.71 -5.53 -10.26
C ARG A 71 17.83 -4.66 -9.03
N PHE A 72 16.70 -4.39 -8.37
CA PHE A 72 16.69 -3.67 -7.10
C PHE A 72 17.55 -4.35 -6.03
N ALA A 73 17.45 -5.67 -5.86
CA ALA A 73 18.24 -6.39 -4.87
C ALA A 73 19.74 -6.35 -5.15
N ILE A 74 20.15 -6.38 -6.43
CA ILE A 74 21.56 -6.27 -6.82
C ILE A 74 22.12 -4.88 -6.50
N GLU A 75 21.36 -3.82 -6.77
CA GLU A 75 21.84 -2.44 -6.63
C GLU A 75 21.64 -1.87 -5.21
N GLU A 76 20.58 -2.27 -4.51
CA GLU A 76 20.14 -1.67 -3.24
C GLU A 76 20.02 -2.67 -2.07
N GLY A 77 20.16 -3.97 -2.31
CA GLY A 77 19.83 -5.01 -1.30
C GLY A 77 20.64 -4.93 0.00
N ASP A 78 21.82 -4.31 -0.06
CA ASP A 78 22.71 -4.06 1.07
C ASP A 78 22.59 -2.63 1.64
N SER A 79 21.90 -1.69 0.98
CA SER A 79 21.75 -0.29 1.42
C SER A 79 20.36 0.02 1.96
N ILE A 80 19.33 -0.58 1.37
CA ILE A 80 17.94 -0.23 1.66
C ILE A 80 17.50 -0.73 3.03
N GLN A 81 16.88 0.16 3.81
CA GLN A 81 16.47 -0.14 5.18
C GLN A 81 14.96 -0.19 5.37
N ALA A 82 14.18 0.37 4.44
CA ALA A 82 12.73 0.45 4.60
C ALA A 82 11.95 0.29 3.30
N LEU A 83 10.75 -0.29 3.45
CA LEU A 83 9.77 -0.43 2.39
C LEU A 83 8.49 0.36 2.68
N ALA A 84 7.91 0.94 1.64
CA ALA A 84 6.60 1.59 1.67
C ALA A 84 5.63 0.88 0.72
N LEU A 85 4.43 0.57 1.19
CA LEU A 85 3.36 -0.06 0.41
C LEU A 85 2.07 0.77 0.52
N ALA A 86 1.78 1.51 -0.53
CA ALA A 86 0.52 2.24 -0.66
C ALA A 86 -0.66 1.28 -0.92
N GLY A 87 -1.88 1.78 -0.72
CA GLY A 87 -3.12 1.04 -0.96
C GLY A 87 -3.42 0.79 -2.44
N VAL A 88 -4.28 -0.19 -2.73
CA VAL A 88 -4.66 -0.56 -4.10
C VAL A 88 -5.28 0.62 -4.85
N GLY A 89 -4.80 0.85 -6.06
CA GLY A 89 -5.17 1.98 -6.91
C GLY A 89 -4.25 3.20 -6.75
N SER A 90 -3.27 3.14 -5.85
CA SER A 90 -2.25 4.19 -5.74
C SER A 90 -1.27 4.09 -6.89
N SER A 91 -0.94 5.24 -7.48
CA SER A 91 0.02 5.31 -8.57
C SER A 91 1.46 5.30 -8.02
N VAL A 92 2.43 5.47 -8.92
CA VAL A 92 3.81 5.78 -8.51
C VAL A 92 3.84 7.01 -7.60
N LEU A 93 2.96 7.99 -7.82
CA LEU A 93 2.88 9.23 -7.05
C LEU A 93 2.48 8.97 -5.59
N GLY A 94 1.37 8.26 -5.33
CA GLY A 94 0.94 7.94 -3.97
C GLY A 94 1.95 7.07 -3.22
N THR A 95 2.55 6.11 -3.92
CA THR A 95 3.62 5.26 -3.40
C THR A 95 4.86 6.09 -3.01
N ALA A 96 5.29 6.99 -3.89
CA ALA A 96 6.40 7.89 -3.67
C ALA A 96 6.15 8.88 -2.52
N ALA A 97 4.93 9.40 -2.40
CA ALA A 97 4.53 10.30 -1.32
C ALA A 97 4.62 9.61 0.05
N LEU A 98 4.10 8.38 0.16
CA LEU A 98 4.24 7.60 1.39
C LEU A 98 5.71 7.30 1.71
N ALA A 99 6.49 6.87 0.71
CA ALA A 99 7.93 6.63 0.88
C ALA A 99 8.68 7.89 1.32
N ARG A 100 8.35 9.06 0.76
CA ARG A 100 8.90 10.37 1.13
C ARG A 100 8.64 10.68 2.60
N ASN A 101 7.41 10.53 3.09
CA ASN A 101 7.09 10.81 4.49
C ASN A 101 7.90 9.91 5.45
N ILE A 102 8.12 8.65 5.09
CA ILE A 102 8.93 7.71 5.88
C ILE A 102 10.43 8.10 5.82
N ALA A 103 10.92 8.44 4.63
CA ALA A 103 12.32 8.83 4.41
C ALA A 103 12.66 10.10 5.20
N ASP A 104 11.78 11.10 5.14
CA ASP A 104 11.92 12.36 5.88
C ASP A 104 11.89 12.13 7.40
N HIS A 105 11.14 11.14 7.89
CA HIS A 105 11.07 10.83 9.31
C HIS A 105 12.34 10.14 9.83
N TYR A 106 12.80 9.10 9.13
CA TYR A 106 13.91 8.26 9.62
C TYR A 106 15.29 8.66 9.08
N GLY A 107 15.36 9.53 8.07
CA GLY A 107 16.62 10.05 7.54
C GLY A 107 17.40 9.04 6.69
N PHE A 108 16.74 8.06 6.09
CA PHE A 108 17.33 7.13 5.13
C PHE A 108 16.42 6.93 3.91
N ASP A 109 16.98 6.37 2.85
CA ASP A 109 16.26 6.05 1.62
C ASP A 109 15.20 4.97 1.85
N VAL A 110 14.03 5.14 1.23
CA VAL A 110 12.88 4.23 1.35
C VAL A 110 12.46 3.74 -0.02
N ALA A 111 12.30 2.42 -0.16
CA ALA A 111 11.82 1.82 -1.38
C ALA A 111 10.29 1.65 -1.34
N GLY A 112 9.59 2.37 -2.21
CA GLY A 112 8.17 2.19 -2.44
C GLY A 112 7.91 1.09 -3.49
N ILE A 113 7.07 0.11 -3.15
CA ILE A 113 6.60 -0.90 -4.11
C ILE A 113 5.25 -0.45 -4.65
N VAL A 114 5.17 -0.27 -5.96
CA VAL A 114 3.94 0.19 -6.63
C VAL A 114 2.98 -0.99 -6.74
N SER A 115 1.91 -0.95 -5.96
CA SER A 115 0.84 -1.94 -6.02
C SER A 115 -0.04 -1.73 -7.25
N GLY A 116 -0.27 -2.79 -8.02
CA GLY A 116 -1.05 -2.76 -9.26
C GLY A 116 -2.55 -2.72 -9.06
N TYR A 117 -3.26 -2.35 -10.13
CA TYR A 117 -4.72 -2.44 -10.22
C TYR A 117 -5.14 -3.90 -10.42
N GLY A 118 -5.65 -4.52 -9.37
CA GLY A 118 -6.25 -5.85 -9.38
C GLY A 118 -7.08 -6.10 -8.12
N VAL A 119 -8.05 -5.22 -7.81
CA VAL A 119 -9.03 -5.50 -6.74
C VAL A 119 -9.68 -6.86 -6.98
N ALA A 120 -9.93 -7.25 -8.23
CA ALA A 120 -10.47 -8.57 -8.59
C ALA A 120 -9.49 -9.73 -8.35
N ASP A 121 -8.18 -9.52 -8.45
CA ASP A 121 -7.17 -10.57 -8.27
C ASP A 121 -6.83 -10.76 -6.79
N VAL A 122 -6.67 -9.65 -6.04
CA VAL A 122 -6.57 -9.70 -4.58
C VAL A 122 -7.89 -10.16 -3.96
N MET A 123 -9.06 -9.79 -4.50
CA MET A 123 -10.35 -10.32 -4.02
C MET A 123 -10.54 -11.78 -4.43
N SER A 124 -10.18 -12.22 -5.63
CA SER A 124 -10.37 -13.64 -6.01
C SER A 124 -9.39 -14.57 -5.29
N GLU A 125 -8.15 -14.15 -5.02
CA GLU A 125 -7.16 -14.94 -4.26
C GLU A 125 -7.28 -14.74 -2.74
N ALA A 126 -7.62 -13.55 -2.22
CA ALA A 126 -7.77 -13.30 -0.78
C ALA A 126 -9.19 -13.58 -0.23
N LEU A 127 -10.26 -13.44 -1.04
CA LEU A 127 -11.57 -14.01 -0.67
C LEU A 127 -11.61 -15.54 -0.85
N GLY A 128 -10.69 -16.10 -1.66
CA GLY A 128 -10.61 -17.53 -1.95
C GLY A 128 -10.05 -18.42 -0.83
N GLY A 129 -9.54 -17.88 0.30
CA GLY A 129 -8.86 -18.77 1.24
C GLY A 129 -8.49 -18.36 2.68
N TRP A 130 -8.63 -17.11 3.16
CA TRP A 130 -8.14 -16.78 4.53
C TRP A 130 -9.12 -16.10 5.50
N PHE A 131 -10.32 -15.67 5.09
CA PHE A 131 -11.23 -14.95 6.00
C PHE A 131 -12.20 -15.82 6.83
N PHE A 132 -12.11 -17.14 6.76
CA PHE A 132 -13.02 -18.03 7.49
C PHE A 132 -12.32 -18.70 8.68
N TYR A 133 -12.59 -18.19 9.89
CA TYR A 133 -12.98 -18.94 11.11
C TYR A 133 -12.65 -18.13 12.39
N GLY A 134 -13.66 -17.54 13.05
CA GLY A 134 -13.47 -16.94 14.40
C GLY A 134 -14.52 -15.98 14.99
N THR A 135 -15.80 -16.36 15.11
CA THR A 135 -16.85 -15.89 16.08
C THR A 135 -17.85 -14.72 15.80
N THR A 136 -19.13 -15.07 16.08
CA THR A 136 -20.43 -14.34 16.31
C THR A 136 -21.22 -13.64 15.19
N ASP A 137 -22.38 -14.23 14.85
CA ASP A 137 -23.22 -14.08 13.64
C ASP A 137 -24.18 -12.88 13.51
N GLN A 138 -24.39 -12.03 14.53
CA GLN A 138 -25.47 -11.03 14.48
C GLN A 138 -25.00 -9.62 14.10
N PHE A 139 -23.84 -9.17 14.60
CA PHE A 139 -23.27 -7.87 14.24
C PHE A 139 -22.83 -7.82 12.76
N TRP A 140 -22.40 -8.96 12.23
CA TRP A 140 -21.93 -9.08 10.86
C TRP A 140 -23.01 -8.95 9.81
N ARG A 141 -24.31 -9.19 10.09
CA ARG A 141 -25.35 -9.05 9.05
C ARG A 141 -25.68 -7.59 8.73
N GLU A 142 -25.59 -6.72 9.74
CA GLU A 142 -25.76 -5.27 9.58
C GLU A 142 -24.47 -4.64 9.04
N ALA A 143 -23.30 -5.06 9.55
CA ALA A 143 -22.01 -4.66 8.99
C ALA A 143 -21.82 -5.18 7.57
N GLU A 144 -22.31 -6.37 7.21
CA GLU A 144 -22.35 -6.86 5.84
C GLU A 144 -23.32 -6.03 4.99
N SER A 145 -24.44 -5.51 5.53
CA SER A 145 -25.32 -4.65 4.74
C SER A 145 -24.65 -3.31 4.44
N LEU A 146 -23.92 -2.74 5.40
CA LEU A 146 -23.17 -1.50 5.24
C LEU A 146 -21.90 -1.70 4.42
N ALA A 147 -21.18 -2.81 4.61
CA ALA A 147 -20.03 -3.21 3.82
C ALA A 147 -20.48 -3.61 2.42
N ARG A 148 -21.57 -4.36 2.21
CA ARG A 148 -22.10 -4.57 0.86
C ARG A 148 -22.59 -3.27 0.26
N ASN A 149 -23.18 -2.33 1.00
CA ASN A 149 -23.60 -1.06 0.44
C ASN A 149 -22.42 -0.11 0.16
N LEU A 150 -21.35 -0.15 0.96
CA LEU A 150 -20.16 0.69 0.79
C LEU A 150 -19.15 0.05 -0.17
N THR A 151 -18.95 -1.26 -0.11
CA THR A 151 -18.19 -2.03 -1.10
C THR A 151 -18.95 -2.07 -2.40
N SER A 152 -20.28 -2.22 -2.45
CA SER A 152 -21.01 -2.04 -3.71
C SER A 152 -21.13 -0.59 -4.13
N ALA A 153 -21.14 0.40 -3.23
CA ALA A 153 -21.03 1.81 -3.63
C ALA A 153 -19.62 2.14 -4.11
N TRP A 154 -18.58 1.51 -3.55
CA TRP A 154 -17.19 1.67 -3.93
C TRP A 154 -16.85 0.81 -5.15
N GLU A 155 -17.48 -0.34 -5.35
CA GLU A 155 -17.41 -1.20 -6.54
C GLU A 155 -18.29 -0.63 -7.63
N GLN A 156 -19.45 -0.03 -7.34
CA GLN A 156 -20.20 0.75 -8.31
C GLN A 156 -19.42 2.01 -8.62
N THR A 157 -18.84 2.71 -7.65
CA THR A 157 -17.96 3.86 -7.91
C THR A 157 -16.74 3.38 -8.69
N LEU A 158 -16.10 2.26 -8.37
CA LEU A 158 -14.95 1.71 -9.09
C LEU A 158 -15.31 1.15 -10.46
N ALA A 159 -16.48 0.53 -10.63
CA ALA A 159 -16.99 -0.01 -11.90
C ALA A 159 -17.48 1.11 -12.81
N TYR A 160 -18.06 2.16 -12.22
CA TYR A 160 -18.35 3.44 -12.84
C TYR A 160 -17.02 4.15 -13.17
N LEU A 161 -15.98 4.04 -12.32
CA LEU A 161 -14.62 4.64 -12.49
C LEU A 161 -13.83 3.90 -13.55
N SER A 162 -14.02 2.60 -13.65
CA SER A 162 -13.45 1.74 -14.67
C SER A 162 -14.33 1.66 -15.91
N GLY A 163 -15.30 2.58 -16.08
CA GLY A 163 -16.21 2.68 -17.21
C GLY A 163 -15.53 2.98 -18.55
N SER A 164 -14.72 2.04 -19.03
CA SER A 164 -14.55 1.73 -20.43
C SER A 164 -14.99 0.28 -20.57
N GLU A 165 -16.10 0.06 -21.27
CA GLU A 165 -16.40 -1.24 -21.84
C GLU A 165 -15.24 -1.62 -22.77
N SER A 166 -14.22 -2.32 -22.26
CA SER A 166 -13.48 -3.23 -23.12
C SER A 166 -14.45 -4.36 -23.42
N LYS A 167 -15.20 -4.20 -24.53
CA LYS A 167 -15.80 -5.34 -25.23
C LYS A 167 -14.78 -6.46 -25.20
N ILE A 168 -15.18 -7.59 -24.62
CA ILE A 168 -14.46 -8.84 -24.70
C ILE A 168 -14.38 -9.18 -26.19
N SER A 169 -13.32 -8.70 -26.83
CA SER A 169 -12.89 -9.13 -28.13
C SER A 169 -11.95 -10.28 -27.87
N GLU A 170 -12.50 -11.50 -27.90
CA GLU A 170 -11.75 -12.70 -28.23
C GLU A 170 -11.05 -12.45 -29.58
N LYS A 171 -9.83 -11.91 -29.56
CA LYS A 171 -8.93 -11.96 -30.69
C LYS A 171 -7.50 -11.64 -30.29
N SER A 172 -6.64 -12.54 -30.74
CA SER A 172 -5.18 -12.45 -30.87
C SER A 172 -4.38 -12.50 -29.56
N PHE A 173 -4.10 -13.75 -29.15
CA PHE A 173 -2.76 -14.14 -28.71
C PHE A 173 -1.75 -13.75 -29.81
N GLU A 174 -1.27 -12.51 -29.81
CA GLU A 174 0.04 -12.20 -30.37
C GLU A 174 1.03 -12.06 -29.22
N LYS A 175 2.02 -12.94 -29.29
CA LYS A 175 3.01 -13.25 -28.28
C LYS A 175 4.00 -12.07 -28.21
N ASP A 176 3.67 -11.03 -27.46
CA ASP A 176 4.64 -9.99 -27.12
C ASP A 176 5.69 -10.62 -26.20
N GLN A 177 6.93 -10.73 -26.67
CA GLN A 177 8.05 -11.36 -25.96
C GLN A 177 8.61 -10.43 -24.86
N ARG A 178 7.74 -9.90 -24.00
CA ARG A 178 8.13 -9.14 -22.82
C ARG A 178 8.11 -10.07 -21.60
N GLU A 179 9.07 -9.88 -20.70
CA GLU A 179 9.25 -10.69 -19.49
C GLU A 179 7.93 -10.90 -18.71
N PRO A 180 7.77 -12.05 -18.02
CA PRO A 180 6.54 -12.33 -17.27
C PRO A 180 6.27 -11.23 -16.25
N ARG A 181 5.02 -10.74 -16.21
CA ARG A 181 4.56 -9.78 -15.20
C ARG A 181 4.74 -10.40 -13.81
N THR A 182 5.47 -9.72 -12.91
CA THR A 182 5.59 -10.12 -11.51
C THR A 182 4.54 -9.37 -10.70
N SER A 183 3.81 -10.08 -9.84
CA SER A 183 2.82 -9.43 -8.95
C SER A 183 3.54 -8.67 -7.84
N ASP A 184 2.91 -7.63 -7.30
CA ASP A 184 3.45 -6.84 -6.19
C ASP A 184 3.78 -7.67 -4.93
N ILE A 185 2.98 -8.69 -4.62
CA ILE A 185 3.26 -9.68 -3.55
C ILE A 185 4.56 -10.42 -3.84
N HIS A 186 4.77 -10.84 -5.08
CA HIS A 186 5.98 -11.54 -5.49
C HIS A 186 7.20 -10.62 -5.37
N THR A 187 7.09 -9.37 -5.84
CA THR A 187 8.11 -8.34 -5.69
C THR A 187 8.49 -8.15 -4.22
N LEU A 188 7.50 -7.96 -3.33
CA LEU A 188 7.77 -7.80 -1.90
C LEU A 188 8.45 -9.04 -1.29
N TYR A 189 8.01 -10.24 -1.67
CA TYR A 189 8.65 -11.48 -1.23
C TYR A 189 10.11 -11.58 -1.70
N GLU A 190 10.40 -11.28 -2.97
CA GLU A 190 11.76 -11.30 -3.52
C GLU A 190 12.67 -10.29 -2.83
N VAL A 191 12.14 -9.09 -2.54
CA VAL A 191 12.83 -8.06 -1.74
C VAL A 191 13.14 -8.57 -0.34
N LEU A 192 12.16 -9.16 0.37
CA LEU A 192 12.35 -9.76 1.69
C LEU A 192 13.38 -10.89 1.67
N ALA A 193 13.43 -11.69 0.60
CA ALA A 193 14.37 -12.78 0.47
C ALA A 193 15.80 -12.32 0.18
N SER A 194 15.96 -11.18 -0.50
CA SER A 194 17.24 -10.76 -1.08
C SER A 194 17.91 -9.62 -0.34
N CYS A 195 17.14 -8.65 0.16
CA CYS A 195 17.66 -7.54 0.94
C CYS A 195 17.96 -8.03 2.35
N LYS A 196 19.09 -7.61 2.94
CA LYS A 196 19.50 -8.05 4.27
C LYS A 196 19.31 -6.98 5.33
N ASN A 197 19.34 -5.71 4.93
CA ASN A 197 19.38 -4.58 5.86
C ASN A 197 18.00 -3.95 6.13
N LEU A 198 16.91 -4.58 5.68
CA LEU A 198 15.57 -4.10 6.00
C LEU A 198 15.32 -4.11 7.51
N ARG A 199 14.79 -3.00 8.01
CA ARG A 199 14.44 -2.75 9.41
C ARG A 199 12.99 -2.28 9.54
N LEU A 200 12.38 -1.80 8.46
CA LEU A 200 11.04 -1.22 8.47
C LEU A 200 10.22 -1.62 7.24
N ILE A 201 8.95 -1.96 7.45
CA ILE A 201 7.92 -2.00 6.41
C ILE A 201 6.75 -1.16 6.89
N VAL A 202 6.30 -0.22 6.07
CA VAL A 202 5.10 0.57 6.33
C VAL A 202 4.09 0.32 5.22
N GLY A 203 2.92 -0.19 5.60
CA GLY A 203 1.79 -0.36 4.70
C GLY A 203 0.67 0.63 5.00
N HIS A 204 -0.13 0.95 3.98
CA HIS A 204 -1.36 1.73 4.12
C HIS A 204 -2.55 1.03 3.46
N SER A 205 -3.70 1.03 4.13
CA SER A 205 -4.96 0.48 3.60
C SER A 205 -4.77 -0.95 3.06
N LYS A 206 -5.08 -1.21 1.79
CA LYS A 206 -4.87 -2.53 1.16
C LYS A 206 -3.38 -2.92 0.99
N GLY A 207 -2.43 -2.00 1.04
CA GLY A 207 -1.00 -2.32 1.08
C GLY A 207 -0.61 -3.14 2.31
N ASN A 208 -1.40 -3.06 3.38
CA ASN A 208 -1.27 -3.92 4.56
C ASN A 208 -1.57 -5.40 4.25
N LEU A 209 -2.50 -5.68 3.33
CA LEU A 209 -2.81 -7.05 2.92
C LEU A 209 -1.63 -7.65 2.15
N LEU A 210 -1.07 -6.91 1.19
CA LEU A 210 0.14 -7.32 0.46
C LEU A 210 1.28 -7.63 1.42
N THR A 211 1.49 -6.74 2.39
CA THR A 211 2.48 -6.92 3.47
C THR A 211 2.21 -8.20 4.26
N SER A 212 0.98 -8.42 4.71
CA SER A 212 0.59 -9.60 5.47
C SER A 212 0.83 -10.90 4.68
N HIS A 213 0.44 -10.95 3.40
CA HIS A 213 0.63 -12.10 2.53
C HIS A 213 2.11 -12.41 2.30
N ALA A 214 2.92 -11.40 1.94
CA ALA A 214 4.34 -11.61 1.69
C ALA A 214 5.09 -12.05 2.95
N LEU A 215 4.78 -11.46 4.12
CA LEU A 215 5.39 -11.86 5.40
C LEU A 215 5.00 -13.29 5.81
N ARG A 216 3.76 -13.69 5.55
CA ARG A 216 3.28 -15.06 5.79
C ARG A 216 3.99 -16.06 4.87
N GLN A 217 4.11 -15.74 3.59
CA GLN A 217 4.85 -16.54 2.62
C GLN A 217 6.33 -16.64 3.01
N PHE A 218 6.95 -15.54 3.41
CA PHE A 218 8.34 -15.52 3.90
C PHE A 218 8.52 -16.42 5.12
N ALA A 219 7.64 -16.30 6.12
CA ALA A 219 7.70 -17.14 7.32
C ALA A 219 7.49 -18.63 7.00
N TYR A 220 6.58 -18.95 6.08
CA TYR A 220 6.33 -20.31 5.62
C TYR A 220 7.55 -20.90 4.90
N GLN A 221 8.14 -20.18 3.96
CA GLN A 221 9.31 -20.61 3.20
C GLN A 221 10.56 -20.79 4.07
N ARG A 222 10.68 -20.02 5.17
CA ARG A 222 11.74 -20.21 6.16
C ARG A 222 11.52 -21.44 7.05
N GLY A 223 10.30 -21.98 7.16
CA GLY A 223 9.99 -23.11 8.04
C GLY A 223 10.42 -22.79 9.48
N ASN A 224 11.20 -23.67 10.12
CA ASN A 224 11.74 -23.42 11.47
C ASN A 224 13.09 -22.68 11.47
N ALA A 225 13.63 -22.31 10.30
CA ALA A 225 14.88 -21.57 10.24
C ALA A 225 14.69 -20.17 10.83
N ASP A 226 15.66 -19.76 11.64
CA ASP A 226 15.68 -18.43 12.20
C ASP A 226 16.06 -17.37 11.16
N HIS A 227 15.60 -16.16 11.36
CA HIS A 227 15.91 -15.01 10.51
C HIS A 227 15.76 -13.74 11.33
N ARG A 228 16.74 -12.83 11.21
CA ARG A 228 16.76 -11.57 11.97
C ARG A 228 15.46 -10.77 11.88
N TYR A 229 14.77 -10.86 10.73
CA TYR A 229 13.49 -10.17 10.53
C TYR A 229 12.39 -10.58 11.51
N PHE A 230 12.43 -11.78 12.08
CA PHE A 230 11.44 -12.15 13.08
C PHE A 230 11.56 -11.30 14.36
N GLU A 231 12.76 -10.84 14.70
CA GLU A 231 13.02 -10.02 15.89
C GLU A 231 13.18 -8.52 15.57
N ASP A 232 13.86 -8.20 14.47
CA ASP A 232 14.33 -6.84 14.17
C ASP A 232 13.41 -6.05 13.23
N LEU A 233 12.69 -6.74 12.34
CA LEU A 233 11.88 -6.08 11.30
C LEU A 233 10.64 -5.45 11.96
N THR A 234 10.61 -4.13 11.94
CA THR A 234 9.47 -3.34 12.42
C THR A 234 8.42 -3.23 11.31
N ILE A 235 7.20 -3.66 11.60
CA ILE A 235 6.09 -3.64 10.65
C ILE A 235 5.05 -2.66 11.18
N ILE A 236 4.76 -1.63 10.38
CA ILE A 236 3.78 -0.59 10.70
C ILE A 236 2.65 -0.67 9.68
N THR A 237 1.40 -0.78 10.15
CA THR A 237 0.22 -0.68 9.30
C THR A 237 -0.56 0.59 9.61
N LEU A 238 -1.00 1.29 8.57
CA LEU A 238 -1.79 2.50 8.66
C LEU A 238 -3.15 2.28 7.99
N GLY A 239 -4.23 2.74 8.61
CA GLY A 239 -5.57 2.77 8.00
C GLY A 239 -6.23 1.41 7.77
N ALA A 240 -5.61 0.29 8.15
CA ALA A 240 -6.25 -1.02 8.22
C ALA A 240 -5.49 -1.96 9.17
N VAL A 241 -6.23 -2.79 9.90
CA VAL A 241 -5.71 -3.79 10.82
C VAL A 241 -5.78 -5.17 10.17
N VAL A 242 -4.64 -5.84 10.04
CA VAL A 242 -4.51 -7.12 9.34
C VAL A 242 -3.81 -8.16 10.22
N GLY A 243 -4.10 -9.44 9.97
CA GLY A 243 -3.45 -10.56 10.65
C GLY A 243 -1.98 -10.73 10.23
N LEU A 244 -1.08 -10.03 10.89
CA LEU A 244 0.38 -10.17 10.74
C LEU A 244 0.91 -11.42 11.44
N HIS A 245 1.78 -12.17 10.77
CA HIS A 245 2.29 -13.47 11.23
C HIS A 245 3.00 -13.39 12.60
N ASP A 246 2.75 -14.34 13.50
CA ASP A 246 3.15 -14.28 14.92
C ASP A 246 4.65 -14.35 15.19
N ARG A 247 5.42 -14.87 14.24
CA ARG A 247 6.88 -14.90 14.36
C ARG A 247 7.51 -13.50 14.38
N PHE A 248 6.87 -12.51 13.76
CA PHE A 248 7.36 -11.14 13.77
C PHE A 248 6.97 -10.45 15.08
N GLN A 249 7.97 -10.04 15.87
CA GLN A 249 7.75 -9.49 17.20
C GLN A 249 7.37 -8.00 17.20
N ARG A 250 7.86 -7.23 16.22
CA ARG A 250 7.73 -5.76 16.19
C ARG A 250 6.59 -5.33 15.27
N LYS A 251 5.35 -5.49 15.73
CA LYS A 251 4.13 -5.20 14.95
C LYS A 251 3.39 -4.01 15.56
N TYR A 252 3.18 -2.96 14.78
CA TYR A 252 2.44 -1.76 15.18
C TYR A 252 1.34 -1.49 14.17
N GLN A 253 0.10 -1.41 14.63
CA GLN A 253 -1.05 -1.21 13.75
C GLN A 253 -1.84 0.00 14.22
N PHE A 254 -2.06 0.96 13.31
CA PHE A 254 -2.70 2.23 13.60
C PHE A 254 -3.94 2.41 12.73
N LEU A 255 -5.05 2.75 13.37
CA LEU A 255 -6.34 2.94 12.72
C LEU A 255 -6.95 4.29 13.14
N GLY A 256 -7.41 5.10 12.19
CA GLY A 256 -8.07 6.34 12.52
C GLY A 256 -9.36 6.10 13.33
N GLY A 257 -9.59 6.91 14.38
CA GLY A 257 -10.78 6.82 15.21
C GLY A 257 -12.07 7.12 14.42
N LEU A 258 -11.97 7.94 13.37
CA LEU A 258 -13.03 8.29 12.42
C LEU A 258 -12.96 7.47 11.13
N ASP A 259 -12.02 6.51 11.03
CA ASP A 259 -11.76 5.75 9.83
C ASP A 259 -12.79 4.63 9.61
N LEU A 260 -13.91 4.97 8.96
CA LEU A 260 -14.94 4.00 8.60
C LEU A 260 -14.45 3.00 7.55
N LEU A 261 -13.67 3.45 6.56
CA LEU A 261 -13.18 2.60 5.47
C LEU A 261 -12.23 1.54 6.03
N GLY A 262 -11.26 1.97 6.82
CA GLY A 262 -10.32 1.12 7.53
C GLY A 262 -11.03 0.13 8.44
N LYS A 263 -12.00 0.58 9.27
CA LYS A 263 -12.77 -0.31 10.16
C LYS A 263 -13.48 -1.44 9.41
N LEU A 264 -14.07 -1.14 8.25
CA LEU A 264 -14.76 -2.15 7.44
C LEU A 264 -13.80 -3.17 6.81
N ASN A 265 -12.54 -2.79 6.61
CA ASN A 265 -11.51 -3.63 6.00
C ASN A 265 -10.49 -4.16 7.04
N SER A 266 -10.85 -4.14 8.33
CA SER A 266 -9.96 -4.48 9.44
C SER A 266 -10.44 -5.70 10.23
N GLN A 267 -9.48 -6.46 10.75
CA GLN A 267 -9.65 -7.43 11.82
C GLN A 267 -9.57 -6.71 13.18
N LEU A 268 -10.67 -6.08 13.60
CA LEU A 268 -10.71 -5.16 14.75
C LEU A 268 -10.47 -5.82 16.10
N GLU A 269 -10.56 -7.15 16.17
CA GLU A 269 -10.22 -7.96 17.33
C GLU A 269 -8.71 -8.03 17.61
N LEU A 270 -7.88 -7.73 16.61
CA LEU A 270 -6.43 -7.76 16.74
C LEU A 270 -5.88 -6.53 17.48
N PRO A 271 -4.72 -6.65 18.15
CA PRO A 271 -4.06 -5.49 18.77
C PRO A 271 -3.78 -4.38 17.75
N HIS A 272 -4.30 -3.19 18.04
CA HIS A 272 -4.09 -1.98 17.27
C HIS A 272 -4.30 -0.73 18.15
N GLN A 273 -3.76 0.39 17.71
CA GLN A 273 -3.95 1.69 18.34
C GLN A 273 -4.92 2.54 17.50
N SER A 274 -5.96 3.07 18.16
CA SER A 274 -6.86 4.02 17.51
C SER A 274 -6.33 5.45 17.66
N ILE A 275 -6.21 6.17 16.54
CA ILE A 275 -5.77 7.57 16.52
C ILE A 275 -6.99 8.49 16.56
N ILE A 276 -7.19 9.16 17.69
CA ILE A 276 -8.36 10.01 17.93
C ILE A 276 -8.41 11.15 16.90
N GLY A 277 -9.57 11.35 16.27
CA GLY A 277 -9.78 12.44 15.32
C GLY A 277 -9.20 12.23 13.92
N ALA A 278 -8.51 11.11 13.67
CA ALA A 278 -8.00 10.75 12.36
C ALA A 278 -8.99 9.88 11.56
N GLY A 279 -9.07 10.11 10.25
CA GLY A 279 -9.77 9.31 9.25
C GLY A 279 -8.83 8.34 8.53
N HIS A 280 -9.18 7.98 7.29
CA HIS A 280 -8.44 6.97 6.51
C HIS A 280 -7.21 7.53 5.79
N HIS A 281 -7.28 8.76 5.28
CA HIS A 281 -6.22 9.32 4.43
C HIS A 281 -5.03 9.83 5.24
N LEU A 282 -3.88 9.88 4.59
CA LEU A 282 -2.60 10.35 5.12
C LEU A 282 -2.27 11.80 4.72
N ASN A 283 -3.05 12.41 3.81
CA ASN A 283 -2.75 13.75 3.28
C ASN A 283 -2.95 14.85 4.34
N PRO A 284 -1.90 15.57 4.78
CA PRO A 284 -1.99 16.64 5.78
C PRO A 284 -2.73 17.89 5.30
N SER A 285 -2.89 18.06 3.99
CA SER A 285 -3.64 19.16 3.38
C SER A 285 -5.15 19.03 3.58
N ILE A 286 -5.62 17.85 4.01
CA ILE A 286 -7.03 17.56 4.29
C ILE A 286 -7.17 17.41 5.82
N PRO A 287 -8.15 18.08 6.46
CA PRO A 287 -8.40 17.93 7.89
C PRO A 287 -8.70 16.48 8.28
N MET A 288 -8.39 16.11 9.52
CA MET A 288 -8.63 14.76 10.07
C MET A 288 -7.84 13.65 9.34
N HIS A 289 -6.66 13.96 8.80
CA HIS A 289 -5.76 12.92 8.29
C HIS A 289 -5.15 12.10 9.43
N LEU A 290 -4.76 10.86 9.11
CA LEU A 290 -3.88 10.06 9.93
C LEU A 290 -2.44 10.50 9.69
N SER A 291 -1.87 11.26 10.63
CA SER A 291 -0.51 11.81 10.51
C SER A 291 0.54 10.71 10.54
N VAL A 292 1.19 10.48 9.40
CA VAL A 292 2.32 9.55 9.28
C VAL A 292 3.44 9.96 10.24
N GLN A 293 3.78 11.25 10.27
CA GLN A 293 4.87 11.74 11.12
C GLN A 293 4.62 11.51 12.62
N GLU A 294 3.40 11.79 13.10
CA GLU A 294 3.05 11.59 14.51
C GLU A 294 3.03 10.11 14.86
N VAL A 295 2.50 9.26 13.99
CA VAL A 295 2.47 7.81 14.20
C VAL A 295 3.88 7.24 14.24
N LEU A 296 4.72 7.56 13.26
CA LEU A 296 6.10 7.07 13.20
C LEU A 296 6.92 7.51 14.43
N ALA A 297 6.68 8.72 14.95
CA ALA A 297 7.35 9.21 16.16
C ALA A 297 7.06 8.38 17.42
N THR A 298 6.00 7.58 17.42
CA THR A 298 5.68 6.67 18.54
C THR A 298 6.39 5.32 18.45
N VAL A 299 7.06 5.02 17.32
CA VAL A 299 7.66 3.72 17.05
C VAL A 299 9.18 3.86 16.98
N GLN A 300 9.87 3.11 17.83
CA GLN A 300 11.32 2.99 17.77
C GLN A 300 11.69 1.79 16.88
N LEU A 301 12.63 1.98 15.94
CA LEU A 301 13.19 0.87 15.15
C LEU A 301 14.17 0.05 16.01
N ALA A 302 14.35 -1.23 15.67
CA ALA A 302 15.45 -2.03 16.22
C ALA A 302 16.80 -1.40 15.84
N ASP A 303 17.80 -1.45 16.71
CA ASP A 303 19.14 -0.90 16.43
C ASP A 303 19.76 -1.55 15.18
N ALA A 304 20.66 -0.82 14.51
CA ALA A 304 21.31 -1.26 13.26
C ALA A 304 22.44 -2.26 13.52
#